data_AF-A0A820S9X4-F1
#
_entry.id   AF-A0A820S9X4-F1
#
_cell.length_a   1.000
_cell.length_b   1.000
_cell.length_c   1.000
_cell.angle_alpha   90.00
_cell.angle_beta   90.00
_cell.angle_gamma   90.00
#
_symmetry.space_group_name_H-M   'P 1'
#
loop_
_entity.id
_entity.type
_entity.pdbx_description
1 polymer ?
#
loop_
_entity_poly.entity_id
_entity_poly.type
_entity_poly.pdbx_seq_one_letter_code
_entity_poly.pdbx_strand_id
1 'polypeptide(L)'
;MNAVLVTGDISQLDLARQQLDANWALRHEYEGHWLVPYKHVDAGWTDYRRPAPKYPIYLWIISMADEDLERINRIPKDHDWNEVIVPTVSGADKKTGRDTKHYIGNTQPWLQYIRGCNPEYPQRILDANYRLIAQQLTR
;
A
#
# COMPACT_ATOMS: atom_id res chain seq x y z
N MET A 1 -0.12 14.20 4.76
CA MET A 1 1.05 14.34 3.86
C MET A 1 1.22 15.77 3.36
N ASN A 2 0.29 16.36 2.60
CA ASN A 2 0.44 17.75 2.11
C ASN A 2 0.69 18.78 3.21
N ALA A 3 0.03 18.66 4.37
CA ALA A 3 0.27 19.52 5.52
C ALA A 3 1.76 19.53 5.94
N VAL A 4 2.40 18.36 6.03
CA VAL A 4 3.85 18.25 6.30
C VAL A 4 4.67 18.93 5.22
N LEU A 5 4.35 18.72 3.94
CA LEU A 5 5.12 19.31 2.84
C LEU A 5 5.04 20.84 2.81
N VAL A 6 3.92 21.42 3.24
CA VAL A 6 3.71 22.87 3.30
C VAL A 6 4.31 23.49 4.56
N THR A 7 4.22 22.80 5.70
CA THR A 7 4.55 23.36 7.02
C THR A 7 5.90 22.90 7.58
N GLY A 8 6.43 21.78 7.10
CA GLY A 8 7.57 21.07 7.69
C GLY A 8 7.24 20.32 9.00
N ASP A 9 6.02 20.46 9.54
CA ASP A 9 5.63 19.86 10.81
C ASP A 9 5.26 18.38 10.64
N ILE A 10 6.13 17.49 11.13
CA ILE A 10 5.95 16.03 11.09
C ILE A 10 4.77 15.57 11.96
N SER A 11 4.38 16.32 13.00
CA SER A 11 3.26 15.93 13.88
C SER A 11 1.92 15.88 13.14
N GLN A 12 1.83 16.54 11.97
CA GLN A 12 0.70 16.44 11.06
C GLN A 12 0.46 15.01 10.52
N LEU A 13 1.38 14.06 10.75
CA LEU A 13 1.20 12.64 10.45
C LEU A 13 0.51 11.85 11.58
N ASP A 14 0.41 12.41 12.78
CA ASP A 14 0.04 11.65 13.98
C ASP A 14 -1.39 11.11 13.93
N LEU A 15 -2.34 11.87 13.38
CA LEU A 15 -3.70 11.37 13.18
C LEU A 15 -3.72 10.11 12.30
N ALA A 16 -2.95 10.10 11.22
CA ALA A 16 -2.89 8.96 10.31
C ALA A 16 -2.19 7.75 10.96
N ARG A 17 -1.12 7.99 11.73
CA ARG A 17 -0.45 6.94 12.53
C ARG A 17 -1.41 6.33 13.54
N GLN A 18 -2.08 7.16 14.33
CA GLN A 18 -3.04 6.73 15.33
C GLN A 18 -4.18 5.91 14.70
N GLN A 19 -4.70 6.32 13.55
CA GLN A 19 -5.75 5.57 12.86
C GLN A 19 -5.27 4.18 12.41
N LEU A 20 -4.06 4.08 11.84
CA LEU A 20 -3.50 2.80 11.42
C LEU A 20 -3.23 1.88 12.61
N ASP A 21 -2.77 2.43 13.72
CA ASP A 21 -2.48 1.66 14.94
C ASP A 21 -3.76 1.22 15.66
N ALA A 22 -4.78 2.07 15.73
CA ALA A 22 -6.09 1.72 16.27
C ALA A 22 -6.74 0.59 15.44
N ASN A 23 -6.73 0.69 14.11
CA ASN A 23 -7.27 -0.37 13.25
C ASN A 23 -6.48 -1.67 13.39
N TRP A 24 -5.15 -1.59 13.53
CA TRP A 24 -4.31 -2.75 13.76
C TRP A 24 -4.54 -3.39 15.14
N ALA A 25 -4.81 -2.60 16.18
CA ALA A 25 -5.13 -3.12 17.51
C ALA A 25 -6.45 -3.92 17.52
N LEU A 26 -7.40 -3.56 16.65
CA LEU A 26 -8.68 -4.27 16.47
C LEU A 26 -8.61 -5.47 15.53
N ARG A 27 -7.41 -5.82 15.04
CA ARG A 27 -7.25 -6.94 14.11
C ARG A 27 -7.65 -8.26 14.76
N HIS A 28 -8.12 -9.20 13.95
CA HIS A 28 -8.25 -10.59 14.34
C HIS A 28 -7.78 -11.50 13.20
N GLU A 29 -7.48 -12.75 13.54
CA GLU A 29 -7.13 -13.76 12.56
C GLU A 29 -8.40 -14.48 12.09
N TYR A 30 -8.55 -14.61 10.77
CA TYR A 30 -9.62 -15.38 10.14
C TYR A 30 -9.05 -16.12 8.94
N GLU A 31 -9.22 -17.45 8.90
CA GLU A 31 -8.69 -18.32 7.84
C GLU A 31 -7.18 -18.11 7.55
N GLY A 32 -6.37 -17.91 8.59
CA GLY A 32 -4.92 -17.68 8.46
C GLY A 32 -4.52 -16.29 7.97
N HIS A 33 -5.46 -15.34 7.95
CA HIS A 33 -5.23 -13.96 7.55
C HIS A 33 -5.54 -12.98 8.68
N TRP A 34 -4.64 -12.02 8.89
CA TRP A 34 -4.93 -10.86 9.74
C TRP A 34 -5.88 -9.92 9.01
N LEU A 35 -7.05 -9.69 9.60
CA LEU A 35 -8.05 -8.75 9.09
C LEU A 35 -8.18 -7.55 10.03
N VAL A 36 -8.32 -6.35 9.45
CA VAL A 36 -8.56 -5.09 10.16
C VAL A 36 -9.91 -4.50 9.73
N PRO A 37 -10.59 -3.72 10.58
CA PRO A 37 -11.88 -3.15 10.22
C PRO A 37 -11.74 -2.02 9.19
N TYR A 38 -12.70 -1.94 8.26
CA TYR A 38 -12.75 -0.86 7.25
C TYR A 38 -13.95 0.08 7.44
N LYS A 39 -14.96 -0.33 8.19
CA LYS A 39 -16.19 0.45 8.41
C LYS A 39 -16.61 0.38 9.87
N HIS A 40 -17.13 1.49 10.36
CA HIS A 40 -17.84 1.57 11.64
C HIS A 40 -19.28 1.98 11.36
N VAL A 41 -20.22 1.16 11.80
CA VAL A 41 -21.67 1.42 11.74
C VAL A 41 -22.22 1.48 13.17
N ASP A 42 -23.51 1.76 13.35
CA ASP A 42 -24.12 1.86 14.68
C ASP A 42 -23.97 0.56 15.51
N ALA A 43 -23.92 -0.59 14.84
CA ALA A 43 -23.66 -1.89 15.46
C ALA A 43 -22.17 -2.18 15.75
N GLY A 44 -21.26 -1.25 15.44
CA GLY A 44 -19.82 -1.36 15.66
C GLY A 44 -19.00 -1.58 14.38
N TRP A 45 -17.81 -2.15 14.56
CA TRP A 45 -16.85 -2.39 13.47
C TRP A 45 -17.28 -3.54 12.55
N THR A 46 -17.14 -3.33 11.24
CA THR A 46 -17.55 -4.26 10.19
C THR A 46 -16.62 -4.17 8.97
N ASP A 47 -16.87 -5.00 7.97
CA ASP A 47 -16.12 -5.06 6.71
C ASP A 47 -14.63 -5.33 6.94
N TYR A 48 -14.33 -6.37 7.70
CA TYR A 48 -12.95 -6.76 8.01
C TYR A 48 -12.24 -7.28 6.77
N ARG A 49 -11.08 -6.71 6.46
CA ARG A 49 -10.30 -7.02 5.25
C ARG A 49 -8.82 -7.10 5.57
N ARG A 50 -8.05 -7.66 4.64
CA ARG A 50 -6.59 -7.61 4.71
C ARG A 50 -6.11 -6.14 4.77
N PRO A 51 -5.18 -5.81 5.67
CA PRO A 51 -4.64 -4.47 5.80
C PRO A 51 -3.87 -4.07 4.53
N ALA A 52 -4.20 -2.92 3.96
CA ALA A 52 -3.55 -2.43 2.75
C ALA A 52 -2.19 -1.78 3.08
N PRO A 53 -1.06 -2.31 2.59
CA PRO A 53 0.27 -1.78 2.92
C PRO A 53 0.54 -0.39 2.33
N LYS A 54 -0.21 0.04 1.31
CA LYS A 54 -0.05 1.36 0.68
C LYS A 54 -0.14 2.53 1.66
N TYR A 55 -0.98 2.44 2.69
CA TYR A 55 -1.20 3.53 3.64
C TYR A 55 0.00 3.78 4.57
N PRO A 56 0.52 2.76 5.29
CA PRO A 56 1.76 2.96 6.05
C PRO A 56 2.96 3.22 5.14
N ILE A 57 2.99 2.71 3.90
CA ILE A 57 4.01 3.12 2.91
C ILE A 57 3.96 4.63 2.70
N TYR A 58 2.81 5.21 2.37
CA TYR A 58 2.68 6.65 2.15
C TYR A 58 3.14 7.50 3.35
N LEU A 59 2.91 7.05 4.58
CA LEU A 59 3.47 7.70 5.77
C LEU A 59 4.99 7.65 5.78
N TRP A 60 5.55 6.44 5.59
CA TRP A 60 6.98 6.21 5.62
C TRP A 60 7.74 7.00 4.54
N ILE A 61 7.17 7.18 3.34
CA ILE A 61 7.81 7.99 2.28
C ILE A 61 8.07 9.42 2.74
N ILE A 62 7.18 9.98 3.56
CA ILE A 62 7.29 11.36 4.04
C ILE A 62 8.17 11.45 5.29
N SER A 63 8.02 10.50 6.22
CA SER A 63 8.72 10.56 7.51
C SER A 63 10.11 9.93 7.48
N MET A 64 10.30 8.92 6.64
CA MET A 64 11.44 7.99 6.64
C MET A 64 11.74 7.38 8.02
N ALA A 65 10.78 7.40 8.95
CA ALA A 65 10.98 6.99 10.33
C ALA A 65 10.84 5.47 10.51
N ASP A 66 11.65 4.88 11.39
CA ASP A 66 11.66 3.43 11.63
C ASP A 66 10.32 2.92 12.19
N GLU A 67 9.62 3.72 12.99
CA GLU A 67 8.30 3.35 13.52
C GLU A 67 7.25 3.23 12.39
N ASP A 68 7.35 4.09 11.37
CA ASP A 68 6.47 4.01 10.20
C ASP A 68 6.86 2.82 9.29
N LEU A 69 8.14 2.47 9.23
CA LEU A 69 8.60 1.26 8.57
C LEU A 69 8.06 -0.01 9.26
N GLU A 70 8.04 -0.02 10.59
CA GLU A 70 7.51 -1.15 11.36
C GLU A 70 6.02 -1.38 11.12
N ARG A 71 5.24 -0.31 10.94
CA ARG A 71 3.82 -0.41 10.51
C ARG A 71 3.64 -1.11 9.17
N ILE A 72 4.65 -1.04 8.29
CA ILE A 72 4.67 -1.77 7.02
C ILE A 72 5.08 -3.22 7.27
N ASN A 73 6.17 -3.45 8.02
CA ASN A 73 6.75 -4.78 8.22
C ASN A 73 5.80 -5.73 8.98
N ARG A 74 4.95 -5.21 9.88
CA ARG A 74 3.97 -6.02 10.62
C ARG A 74 2.87 -6.60 9.74
N ILE A 75 2.65 -6.06 8.53
CA ILE A 75 1.65 -6.56 7.60
C ILE A 75 2.23 -7.79 6.86
N PRO A 76 1.58 -8.98 6.95
CA PRO A 76 2.02 -10.14 6.18
C PRO A 76 1.98 -9.86 4.68
N LYS A 77 3.02 -10.30 3.98
CA LYS A 77 3.05 -10.25 2.51
C LYS A 77 2.12 -11.33 1.97
N ASP A 78 1.26 -10.94 1.02
CA ASP A 78 0.35 -11.83 0.31
C ASP A 78 0.84 -12.20 -1.11
N HIS A 79 1.97 -11.64 -1.53
CA HIS A 79 2.66 -11.93 -2.78
C HIS A 79 4.13 -11.53 -2.69
N ASP A 80 4.91 -11.81 -3.74
CA ASP A 80 6.27 -11.29 -3.87
C ASP A 80 6.25 -9.78 -4.08
N TRP A 81 6.71 -9.02 -3.08
CA TRP A 81 6.79 -7.57 -3.15
C TRP A 81 7.87 -7.06 -4.10
N ASN A 82 8.72 -7.90 -4.68
CA ASN A 82 9.66 -7.53 -5.73
C ASN A 82 9.04 -7.61 -7.15
N GLU A 83 7.87 -8.24 -7.28
CA GLU A 83 7.20 -8.46 -8.56
C GLU A 83 6.62 -7.16 -9.15
N VAL A 84 7.15 -6.73 -10.29
CA VAL A 84 6.56 -5.62 -11.07
C VAL A 84 5.48 -6.18 -11.99
N ILE A 85 4.29 -5.56 -11.97
CA ILE A 85 3.15 -5.93 -12.81
C ILE A 85 2.79 -4.85 -13.83
N VAL A 86 2.06 -5.26 -14.87
CA VAL A 86 1.35 -4.39 -15.81
C VAL A 86 -0.15 -4.43 -15.48
N PRO A 87 -0.71 -3.42 -14.79
CA PRO A 87 -2.12 -3.44 -14.41
C PRO A 87 -3.03 -3.37 -15.64
N THR A 88 -3.97 -4.30 -15.77
CA THR A 88 -4.89 -4.36 -16.94
C THR A 88 -6.26 -3.73 -16.68
N VAL A 89 -6.56 -3.44 -15.40
CA VAL A 89 -7.80 -2.84 -14.91
C VAL A 89 -7.50 -1.69 -13.93
N SER A 90 -8.39 -0.70 -13.88
CA SER A 90 -8.40 0.32 -12.83
C SER A 90 -9.38 -0.10 -11.74
N GLY A 91 -8.90 -0.31 -10.52
CA GLY A 91 -9.70 -0.74 -9.36
C GLY A 91 -9.16 -2.02 -8.75
N ALA A 92 -9.99 -2.75 -8.01
CA ALA A 92 -9.60 -4.06 -7.47
C ALA A 92 -9.53 -5.09 -8.60
N ASP A 93 -8.35 -5.65 -8.85
CA ASP A 93 -8.17 -6.79 -9.75
C ASP A 93 -8.74 -8.05 -9.09
N LYS A 94 -9.84 -8.57 -9.63
CA LYS A 94 -10.50 -9.77 -9.11
C LYS A 94 -9.66 -11.04 -9.22
N LYS A 95 -8.68 -11.08 -10.13
CA LYS A 95 -7.82 -12.27 -10.33
C LYS A 95 -6.72 -12.34 -9.28
N THR A 96 -6.09 -11.20 -8.99
CA THR A 96 -4.93 -11.12 -8.09
C THR A 96 -5.30 -10.63 -6.69
N GLY A 97 -6.48 -10.03 -6.52
CA GLY A 97 -6.89 -9.35 -5.29
C GLY A 97 -6.20 -8.00 -5.07
N ARG A 98 -5.31 -7.58 -5.98
CA ARG A 98 -4.51 -6.35 -5.84
C ARG A 98 -5.35 -5.12 -6.18
N ASP A 99 -5.21 -4.06 -5.40
CA ASP A 99 -5.82 -2.76 -5.69
C ASP A 99 -4.92 -2.00 -6.68
N THR A 100 -5.39 -1.88 -7.92
CA THR A 100 -4.73 -1.19 -9.03
C THR A 100 -5.51 0.06 -9.46
N LYS A 101 -6.19 0.73 -8.52
CA LYS A 101 -6.92 1.98 -8.82
C LYS A 101 -6.01 2.99 -9.52
N HIS A 102 -6.49 3.59 -10.60
CA HIS A 102 -5.71 4.48 -11.48
C HIS A 102 -4.43 3.83 -12.04
N TYR A 103 -4.44 2.51 -12.22
CA TYR A 103 -3.29 1.70 -12.67
C TYR A 103 -2.07 1.77 -11.73
N ILE A 104 -2.28 2.16 -10.46
CA ILE A 104 -1.23 2.17 -9.43
C ILE A 104 -1.14 0.76 -8.84
N GLY A 105 -0.24 -0.08 -9.39
CA GLY A 105 -0.08 -1.48 -8.95
C GLY A 105 1.29 -1.86 -8.38
N ASN A 106 2.25 -0.92 -8.38
CA ASN A 106 3.68 -1.23 -8.15
C ASN A 106 4.29 -0.48 -6.94
N THR A 107 3.48 -0.13 -5.94
CA THR A 107 3.93 0.59 -4.73
C THR A 107 4.87 -0.25 -3.86
N GLN A 108 4.60 -1.55 -3.71
CA GLN A 108 5.46 -2.46 -2.92
C GLN A 108 6.80 -2.75 -3.61
N PRO A 109 6.86 -3.03 -4.94
CA PRO A 109 8.13 -3.10 -5.67
C PRO A 109 8.97 -1.83 -5.58
N TRP A 110 8.32 -0.66 -5.64
CA TRP A 110 8.99 0.62 -5.41
C TRP A 110 9.59 0.71 -4.00
N LEU A 111 8.84 0.34 -2.96
CA LEU A 111 9.34 0.30 -1.59
C LEU A 111 10.59 -0.60 -1.48
N GLN A 112 10.55 -1.79 -2.10
CA GLN A 112 11.68 -2.72 -2.07
C GLN A 112 12.92 -2.12 -2.76
N TYR A 113 12.74 -1.38 -3.86
CA TYR A 113 13.85 -0.67 -4.50
C TYR A 113 14.48 0.38 -3.59
N ILE A 114 13.66 1.24 -2.96
CA ILE A 114 14.16 2.27 -2.02
C ILE A 114 14.93 1.63 -0.86
N ARG A 115 14.53 0.43 -0.44
CA ARG A 115 15.21 -0.34 0.62
C ARG A 115 16.41 -1.16 0.13
N GLY A 116 16.77 -1.08 -1.15
CA GLY A 116 17.89 -1.83 -1.74
C GLY A 116 17.60 -3.31 -2.02
N CYS A 117 16.35 -3.76 -1.88
CA CYS A 117 15.94 -5.16 -2.04
C CYS A 117 15.47 -5.52 -3.46
N ASN A 118 15.28 -4.53 -4.34
CA ASN A 118 14.82 -4.73 -5.72
C ASN A 118 15.60 -3.84 -6.71
N PRO A 119 16.91 -4.10 -6.94
CA PRO A 119 17.78 -3.21 -7.71
C PRO A 119 17.38 -3.09 -9.20
N GLU A 120 16.74 -4.12 -9.77
CA GLU A 120 16.28 -4.12 -11.17
C GLU A 120 14.92 -3.41 -11.37
N TYR A 121 14.29 -2.94 -10.30
CA TYR A 121 12.99 -2.29 -10.35
C TYR A 121 12.92 -1.14 -11.38
N PRO A 122 13.88 -0.20 -11.47
CA PRO A 122 13.75 0.94 -12.38
C PRO A 122 13.58 0.52 -13.85
N GLN A 123 14.31 -0.49 -14.31
CA GLN A 123 14.18 -1.00 -15.67
C GLN A 123 12.87 -1.76 -15.86
N ARG A 124 12.49 -2.61 -14.87
CA ARG A 124 11.26 -3.40 -14.93
C ARG A 124 10.00 -2.53 -14.92
N ILE A 125 9.94 -1.47 -14.09
CA ILE A 125 8.79 -0.57 -14.04
C ILE A 125 8.66 0.28 -15.31
N LEU A 126 9.78 0.63 -15.94
CA LEU A 126 9.78 1.34 -17.21
C LEU A 126 9.18 0.48 -18.34
N ASP A 127 9.63 -0.78 -18.47
CA ASP A 127 9.03 -1.74 -19.41
C ASP A 127 7.52 -1.92 -19.15
N ALA A 128 7.14 -2.10 -17.89
CA ALA A 128 5.75 -2.27 -17.51
C ALA A 128 4.89 -1.05 -17.90
N ASN A 129 5.41 0.15 -17.71
CA ASN A 129 4.73 1.40 -18.09
C ASN A 129 4.62 1.54 -19.61
N TYR A 130 5.67 1.23 -20.39
CA TYR A 130 5.58 1.22 -21.85
C TYR A 130 4.48 0.27 -22.35
N ARG A 131 4.43 -0.93 -21.79
CA ARG A 131 3.41 -1.93 -22.12
C ARG A 131 2.00 -1.46 -21.73
N LEU A 132 1.85 -0.84 -20.57
CA LEU A 132 0.58 -0.27 -20.13
C LEU A 132 0.08 0.81 -21.11
N ILE A 133 0.94 1.76 -21.48
CA ILE A 133 0.57 2.84 -22.40
C ILE A 133 0.26 2.28 -23.79
N ALA A 134 1.08 1.36 -24.32
CA ALA A 134 0.81 0.72 -25.60
C ALA A 134 -0.58 0.05 -25.62
N GLN A 135 -0.96 -0.66 -24.55
CA GLN A 135 -2.29 -1.26 -24.42
C GLN A 135 -3.42 -0.22 -24.42
N GLN A 136 -3.22 0.94 -23.80
CA GLN A 136 -4.24 2.00 -23.78
C GLN A 136 -4.39 2.68 -25.15
N LEU A 137 -3.32 2.78 -25.93
CA LEU A 137 -3.36 3.37 -27.28
C LEU A 137 -4.03 2.45 -28.32
N THR A 138 -4.05 1.14 -28.08
CA THR A 138 -4.68 0.16 -28.99
C THR A 138 -6.16 -0.10 -28.71
N ARG A 139 -6.72 0.46 -27.65
CA ARG A 139 -8.14 0.35 -27.29
C ARG A 139 -8.92 1.52 -27.88
#